data_AF-A0A659URF4-F1
#
_entry.id   AF-A0A659URF4-F1
#
_cell.length_a   1.000
_cell.length_b   1.000
_cell.length_c   1.000
_cell.angle_alpha   90.00
_cell.angle_beta   90.00
_cell.angle_gamma   90.00
#
_symmetry.space_group_name_H-M   'P 1'
#
loop_
_entity.id
_entity.type
_entity.pdbx_description
1 polymer ?
#
loop_
_entity_poly.entity_id
_entity_poly.type
_entity_poly.pdbx_seq_one_letter_code
_entity_poly.pdbx_strand_id
1 'polypeptide(L)'
;VPADRRIEFRIGINLGDIIIEDDDIFGDGVNIAARIESIAKPGGVAVSGSVRDSLGNRLALTFEDMGEQTLKNIERPVRVYNVNLFPDAPLLQPVGVESVANEKPSIAVLPFNNMSGDPEQEYFSDGITEDIIAELSRFRSLLVIARNS
;
A
#
# COMPACT_ATOMS: atom_id res chain seq x y z
N VAL A 1 -9.25 0.44 11.70
CA VAL A 1 -10.46 0.12 10.88
C VAL A 1 -10.79 -1.37 11.03
N PRO A 2 -12.05 -1.73 11.35
CA PRO A 2 -12.53 -3.12 11.36
C PRO A 2 -12.26 -3.82 10.02
N ALA A 3 -12.02 -5.15 10.02
CA ALA A 3 -11.62 -5.88 8.81
C ALA A 3 -12.64 -5.77 7.66
N ASP A 4 -13.92 -5.73 8.00
CA ASP A 4 -15.06 -5.52 7.09
C ASP A 4 -15.14 -4.12 6.47
N ARG A 5 -14.38 -3.14 7.01
CA ARG A 5 -14.36 -1.75 6.54
C ARG A 5 -13.01 -1.34 5.93
N ARG A 6 -12.04 -2.26 5.86
CA ARG A 6 -10.73 -2.00 5.24
C ARG A 6 -10.87 -2.13 3.72
N ILE A 7 -10.29 -1.18 3.00
CA ILE A 7 -10.05 -1.34 1.57
C ILE A 7 -8.74 -2.10 1.44
N GLU A 8 -8.81 -3.33 0.94
CA GLU A 8 -7.65 -4.17 0.69
C GLU A 8 -7.35 -4.20 -0.81
N PHE A 9 -6.20 -3.66 -1.18
CA PHE A 9 -5.73 -3.68 -2.56
C PHE A 9 -5.02 -4.99 -2.87
N ARG A 10 -5.16 -5.45 -4.11
CA ARG A 10 -4.33 -6.49 -4.70
C ARG A 10 -3.47 -5.86 -5.77
N ILE A 11 -2.22 -6.28 -5.84
CA ILE A 11 -1.27 -5.73 -6.80
C ILE A 11 -0.60 -6.88 -7.53
N GLY A 12 -0.62 -6.82 -8.87
CA GLY A 12 0.10 -7.73 -9.74
C GLY A 12 1.18 -7.00 -10.53
N ILE A 13 2.41 -7.52 -10.52
CA ILE A 13 3.53 -6.94 -11.26
C ILE A 13 4.05 -7.98 -12.25
N ASN A 14 4.19 -7.58 -13.51
CA ASN A 14 4.80 -8.39 -14.55
C ASN A 14 5.83 -7.57 -15.32
N LEU A 15 6.85 -8.26 -15.83
CA LEU A 15 7.82 -7.72 -16.77
C LEU A 15 7.70 -8.50 -18.08
N GLY A 16 7.46 -7.79 -19.18
CA GLY A 16 7.35 -8.36 -20.51
C GLY A 16 7.17 -7.26 -21.55
N ASP A 17 7.17 -7.66 -22.81
CA ASP A 17 7.02 -6.73 -23.92
C ASP A 17 5.61 -6.13 -23.94
N ILE A 18 5.56 -4.81 -24.15
CA ILE A 18 4.34 -4.02 -24.28
C ILE A 18 4.42 -3.16 -25.53
N ILE A 19 3.27 -2.90 -26.12
CA ILE A 19 3.10 -1.96 -27.23
C ILE A 19 2.32 -0.78 -26.67
N ILE A 20 2.84 0.42 -26.89
CA ILE A 20 2.18 1.66 -26.49
C ILE A 20 1.58 2.26 -27.76
N GLU A 21 0.26 2.40 -27.80
CA GLU A 21 -0.46 3.09 -28.88
C GLU A 21 -1.26 4.23 -28.25
N ASP A 22 -1.03 5.45 -28.75
CA ASP A 22 -1.54 6.69 -28.19
C ASP A 22 -1.24 6.85 -26.68
N ASP A 23 -2.25 6.72 -25.82
CA ASP A 23 -2.18 6.88 -24.35
C ASP A 23 -2.57 5.58 -23.61
N ASP A 24 -2.56 4.44 -24.30
CA ASP A 24 -2.92 3.13 -23.75
C ASP A 24 -1.81 2.09 -23.99
N ILE A 25 -1.78 1.05 -23.16
CA ILE A 25 -0.76 0.01 -23.15
C ILE A 25 -1.40 -1.33 -23.51
N PHE A 26 -0.95 -1.92 -24.61
CA PHE A 26 -1.41 -3.19 -25.11
C PHE A 26 -0.32 -4.26 -25.06
N GLY A 27 -0.77 -5.52 -25.08
CA GLY A 27 0.11 -6.68 -25.17
C GLY A 27 -0.13 -7.69 -24.06
N ASP A 28 0.45 -8.88 -24.25
CA ASP A 28 0.33 -9.99 -23.31
C ASP A 28 0.91 -9.64 -21.94
N GLY A 29 1.92 -8.77 -21.89
CA GLY A 29 2.54 -8.29 -20.66
C GLY A 29 1.55 -7.67 -19.68
N VAL A 30 0.62 -6.84 -20.17
CA VAL A 30 -0.42 -6.16 -19.37
C VAL A 30 -1.48 -7.16 -18.92
N ASN A 31 -1.89 -8.07 -19.82
CA ASN A 31 -2.84 -9.13 -19.50
C ASN A 31 -2.31 -10.03 -18.38
N ILE A 32 -1.03 -10.42 -18.43
CA ILE A 32 -0.39 -11.23 -17.38
C ILE A 32 -0.43 -10.47 -16.04
N ALA A 33 -0.07 -9.19 -16.01
CA ALA A 33 -0.09 -8.39 -14.76
C ALA A 33 -1.48 -8.36 -14.12
N ALA A 34 -2.52 -8.10 -14.91
CA ALA A 34 -3.91 -8.10 -14.43
C ALA A 34 -4.35 -9.47 -13.91
N ARG A 35 -3.90 -10.56 -14.55
CA ARG A 35 -4.19 -11.92 -14.08
C ARG A 35 -3.45 -12.26 -12.79
N ILE A 36 -2.20 -11.82 -12.65
CA ILE A 36 -1.43 -11.99 -11.42
C ILE A 36 -2.08 -11.20 -10.26
N GLU A 37 -2.58 -9.99 -10.51
CA GLU A 37 -3.33 -9.21 -9.51
C GLU A 37 -4.55 -10.00 -9.01
N SER A 38 -5.31 -10.61 -9.92
CA SER A 38 -6.54 -11.32 -9.56
C SER A 38 -6.32 -12.52 -8.63
N ILE A 39 -5.12 -13.12 -8.66
CA ILE A 39 -4.74 -14.25 -7.80
C ILE A 39 -3.94 -13.84 -6.58
N ALA A 40 -3.61 -12.55 -6.44
CA ALA A 40 -2.90 -12.04 -5.28
C ALA A 40 -3.76 -12.15 -4.01
N LYS A 41 -3.08 -12.38 -2.88
CA LYS A 41 -3.71 -12.32 -1.55
C LYS A 41 -4.27 -10.90 -1.33
N PRO A 42 -5.45 -10.72 -0.71
CA PRO A 42 -5.94 -9.39 -0.32
C PRO A 42 -4.88 -8.64 0.50
N GLY A 43 -4.62 -7.37 0.16
CA GLY A 43 -3.56 -6.57 0.77
C GLY A 43 -2.14 -6.96 0.33
N GLY A 44 -1.99 -7.89 -0.61
CA GLY A 44 -0.73 -8.47 -1.04
C GLY A 44 -0.27 -8.01 -2.41
N VAL A 45 1.02 -8.24 -2.66
CA VAL A 45 1.66 -8.04 -3.96
C VAL A 45 2.11 -9.39 -4.50
N ALA A 46 1.68 -9.71 -5.72
CA ALA A 46 2.13 -10.88 -6.47
C ALA A 46 2.95 -10.44 -7.69
N VAL A 47 4.03 -11.15 -7.99
CA VAL A 47 4.95 -10.84 -9.08
C VAL A 47 5.23 -12.05 -9.95
N SER A 48 5.47 -11.83 -11.25
CA SER A 48 5.89 -12.89 -12.15
C SER A 48 7.36 -13.31 -11.91
N GLY A 49 7.73 -14.49 -12.42
CA GLY A 49 9.12 -14.96 -12.40
C GLY A 49 10.08 -14.01 -13.11
N SER A 50 9.68 -13.39 -14.22
CA SER A 50 10.52 -12.42 -14.92
C SER A 50 10.84 -11.19 -14.05
N VAL A 51 9.90 -10.74 -13.22
CA VAL A 51 10.14 -9.68 -12.23
C VAL A 51 11.11 -10.17 -11.14
N ARG A 52 10.86 -11.36 -10.55
CA ARG A 52 11.76 -11.94 -9.54
C ARG A 52 13.20 -12.03 -10.04
N ASP A 53 13.39 -12.57 -11.24
CA ASP A 53 14.71 -12.77 -11.83
C ASP A 53 15.42 -11.44 -12.12
N SER A 54 14.67 -10.41 -12.49
CA SER A 54 15.21 -9.08 -12.80
C SER A 54 15.62 -8.28 -11.56
N LEU A 55 15.05 -8.57 -10.39
CA LEU A 55 15.35 -7.84 -9.15
C LEU A 55 16.68 -8.26 -8.50
N GLY A 56 17.17 -9.47 -8.77
CA GLY A 56 18.37 -10.02 -8.16
C GLY A 56 18.35 -9.92 -6.62
N ASN A 57 19.46 -9.50 -6.01
CA ASN A 57 19.57 -9.29 -4.55
C ASN A 57 19.52 -7.80 -4.14
N ARG A 58 18.95 -6.93 -5.00
CA ARG A 58 19.00 -5.46 -4.78
C ARG A 58 18.04 -4.97 -3.71
N LEU A 59 17.01 -5.76 -3.39
CA LEU A 59 16.03 -5.44 -2.37
C LEU A 59 16.00 -6.53 -1.29
N ALA A 60 15.84 -6.11 -0.04
CA ALA A 60 15.61 -7.00 1.11
C ALA A 60 14.15 -7.47 1.16
N LEU A 61 13.71 -8.15 0.09
CA LEU A 61 12.36 -8.71 -0.03
C LEU A 61 12.41 -10.24 0.05
N THR A 62 11.40 -10.83 0.68
CA THR A 62 11.22 -12.29 0.66
C THR A 62 10.12 -12.64 -0.34
N PHE A 63 10.38 -13.66 -1.16
CA PHE A 63 9.45 -14.14 -2.18
C PHE A 63 8.95 -15.53 -1.81
N GLU A 64 7.64 -15.67 -1.62
CA GLU A 64 6.97 -16.95 -1.41
C GLU A 64 6.51 -17.49 -2.78
N ASP A 65 7.04 -18.63 -3.20
CA ASP A 65 6.72 -19.24 -4.49
C ASP A 65 5.29 -19.81 -4.50
N MET A 66 4.48 -19.36 -5.46
CA MET A 66 3.12 -19.85 -5.71
C MET A 66 3.08 -20.91 -6.81
N GLY A 67 4.23 -21.30 -7.36
CA GLY A 67 4.35 -22.25 -8.46
C GLY A 67 3.92 -21.67 -9.81
N GLU A 68 3.79 -22.56 -10.80
CA GLU A 68 3.31 -22.20 -12.13
C GLU A 68 1.79 -22.06 -12.14
N GLN A 69 1.33 -20.91 -12.64
CA GLN A 69 -0.09 -20.55 -12.75
C GLN A 69 -0.49 -20.52 -14.21
N THR A 70 -1.51 -21.31 -14.56
CA THR A 70 -2.13 -21.26 -15.89
C THR A 70 -3.15 -20.14 -15.90
N LEU A 71 -2.86 -19.09 -16.66
CA LEU A 71 -3.70 -17.90 -16.73
C LEU A 71 -4.55 -17.93 -18.00
N LYS A 72 -5.77 -17.39 -17.92
CA LYS A 72 -6.69 -17.38 -19.07
C LYS A 72 -6.09 -16.57 -20.22
N ASN A 73 -6.10 -17.14 -21.43
CA ASN A 73 -5.57 -16.57 -22.67
C ASN A 73 -4.04 -16.36 -22.67
N ILE A 74 -3.30 -17.13 -21.88
CA ILE A 74 -1.84 -17.13 -21.88
C ILE A 74 -1.37 -18.56 -22.17
N GLU A 75 -0.65 -18.75 -23.27
CA GLU A 75 -0.26 -20.09 -23.76
C GLU A 75 0.66 -20.84 -22.80
N ARG A 76 1.55 -20.12 -22.10
CA ARG A 76 2.56 -20.71 -21.23
C ARG A 76 2.25 -20.41 -19.76
N PRO A 77 2.31 -21.40 -18.86
CA PRO A 77 2.18 -21.15 -17.42
C PRO A 77 3.18 -20.09 -16.96
N VAL A 78 2.72 -19.19 -16.10
CA VAL A 78 3.55 -18.12 -15.53
C VAL A 78 3.85 -18.49 -14.09
N ARG A 79 5.13 -18.56 -13.71
CA ARG A 79 5.50 -18.75 -12.32
C ARG A 79 5.29 -17.46 -11.53
N VAL A 80 4.60 -17.55 -10.39
CA VAL A 80 4.19 -16.38 -9.60
C VAL A 80 4.73 -16.48 -8.19
N TYR A 81 5.05 -15.33 -7.60
CA TYR A 81 5.56 -15.23 -6.23
C TYR A 81 4.77 -14.18 -5.46
N ASN A 82 4.40 -14.45 -4.21
CA ASN A 82 3.97 -13.40 -3.30
C ASN A 82 5.19 -12.69 -2.72
N VAL A 83 5.13 -11.36 -2.67
CA VAL A 83 6.17 -10.54 -2.07
C VAL A 83 5.80 -10.27 -0.61
N ASN A 84 6.67 -10.67 0.30
CA ASN A 84 6.61 -10.19 1.66
C ASN A 84 7.36 -8.85 1.73
N LEU A 85 6.59 -7.76 1.73
CA LEU A 85 7.10 -6.38 1.81
C LEU A 85 7.63 -6.03 3.20
N PHE A 86 7.28 -6.79 4.23
CA PHE A 86 7.66 -6.53 5.61
C PHE A 86 8.10 -7.82 6.31
N PRO A 87 9.28 -8.38 5.96
CA PRO A 87 9.77 -9.63 6.54
C PRO A 87 10.00 -9.53 8.06
N ASP A 88 10.35 -8.34 8.56
CA ASP A 88 10.57 -8.04 9.99
C ASP A 88 9.42 -7.28 10.64
N ALA A 89 8.35 -6.96 9.91
CA ALA A 89 7.14 -6.55 10.62
C ALA A 89 6.70 -7.78 11.42
N PRO A 90 6.45 -7.66 12.74
CA PRO A 90 5.80 -8.73 13.45
C PRO A 90 4.59 -9.08 12.62
N LEU A 91 4.48 -10.36 12.23
CA LEU A 91 3.26 -10.88 11.62
C LEU A 91 2.15 -10.22 12.41
N LEU A 92 1.36 -9.37 11.76
CA LEU A 92 0.08 -8.97 12.31
C LEU A 92 -0.75 -10.25 12.25
N GLN A 93 -0.39 -11.24 13.07
CA GLN A 93 -1.34 -12.13 13.67
C GLN A 93 -2.43 -11.17 14.12
N PRO A 94 -3.69 -11.40 13.75
CA PRO A 94 -4.77 -10.66 14.37
C PRO A 94 -4.65 -10.99 15.85
N VAL A 95 -3.93 -10.12 16.58
CA VAL A 95 -4.02 -10.02 18.03
C VAL A 95 -5.50 -9.88 18.19
N GLY A 96 -6.13 -10.90 18.77
CA GLY A 96 -7.55 -10.90 19.03
C GLY A 96 -7.85 -9.54 19.63
N VAL A 97 -8.52 -8.70 18.85
CA VAL A 97 -8.80 -7.34 19.27
C VAL A 97 -9.86 -7.55 20.33
N GLU A 98 -9.43 -7.67 21.59
CA GLU A 98 -10.28 -7.22 22.67
C GLU A 98 -10.62 -5.79 22.30
N SER A 99 -11.86 -5.65 21.86
CA SER A 99 -12.52 -4.43 21.51
C SER A 99 -12.46 -3.49 22.70
N VAL A 100 -11.36 -2.75 22.84
CA VAL A 100 -11.46 -1.37 23.32
C VAL A 100 -12.13 -0.61 22.20
N ALA A 101 -13.46 -0.71 22.20
CA ALA A 101 -14.35 0.13 21.43
C ALA A 101 -14.05 1.58 21.79
N ASN A 102 -13.11 2.19 21.08
CA ASN A 102 -13.20 3.61 20.87
C ASN A 102 -14.07 3.77 19.64
N GLU A 103 -15.37 3.93 19.89
CA GLU A 103 -16.45 3.96 18.90
C GLU A 103 -16.32 5.11 17.88
N LYS A 104 -15.33 5.98 18.07
CA LYS A 104 -15.08 7.16 17.23
C LYS A 104 -13.85 6.97 16.35
N PRO A 105 -13.95 7.12 15.02
CA PRO A 105 -12.78 7.18 14.14
C PRO A 105 -11.79 8.24 14.63
N SER A 106 -10.49 7.92 14.63
CA SER A 106 -9.43 8.81 15.13
C SER A 106 -8.53 9.32 14.00
N ILE A 107 -8.05 10.56 14.16
CA ILE A 107 -7.10 11.22 13.25
C ILE A 107 -5.99 11.84 14.10
N ALA A 108 -4.73 11.56 13.77
CA ALA A 108 -3.57 12.21 14.35
C ALA A 108 -3.05 13.29 13.39
N VAL A 109 -2.84 14.51 13.91
CA VAL A 109 -2.27 15.61 13.13
C VAL A 109 -0.85 15.85 13.62
N LEU A 110 0.12 15.64 12.73
CA LEU A 110 1.52 15.94 12.99
C LEU A 110 1.85 17.37 12.55
N PRO A 111 2.80 18.05 13.21
CA PRO A 111 3.26 19.37 12.77
C PRO A 111 3.77 19.35 11.34
N PHE A 112 3.42 20.38 10.57
CA PHE A 112 4.00 20.60 9.25
C PHE A 112 5.47 20.98 9.40
N ASN A 113 6.33 20.37 8.58
CA ASN A 113 7.73 20.77 8.50
C ASN A 113 7.86 21.98 7.57
N ASN A 114 8.55 23.01 8.04
CA ASN A 114 8.96 24.13 7.21
C ASN A 114 10.09 23.70 6.26
N MET A 115 9.77 23.52 4.98
CA MET A 115 10.74 23.13 3.95
C MET A 115 11.43 24.32 3.28
N SER A 116 11.03 25.56 3.60
CA SER A 116 11.59 26.78 2.99
C SER A 116 12.95 27.18 3.54
N GLY A 117 13.27 26.73 4.77
CA GLY A 117 14.48 27.12 5.50
C GLY A 117 14.44 28.54 6.08
N ASP A 118 13.36 29.28 5.87
CA ASP A 118 13.13 30.61 6.42
C ASP A 118 12.46 30.50 7.81
N PRO A 119 13.12 30.93 8.91
CA PRO A 119 12.56 30.85 10.26
C PRO A 119 11.27 31.64 10.44
N GLU A 120 11.01 32.68 9.64
CA GLU A 120 9.76 33.45 9.74
C GLU A 120 8.54 32.64 9.26
N GLN A 121 8.76 31.59 8.45
CA GLN A 121 7.69 30.70 7.97
C GLN A 121 7.40 29.52 8.91
N GLU A 122 8.14 29.39 10.01
CA GLU A 122 7.86 28.38 11.04
C GLU A 122 6.49 28.63 11.67
N TYR A 123 6.21 29.90 12.00
CA TYR A 123 4.92 30.34 12.54
C TYR A 123 3.75 29.99 11.61
N PHE A 124 3.96 30.02 10.30
CA PHE A 124 2.93 29.63 9.33
C PHE A 124 2.67 28.13 9.33
N SER A 125 3.73 27.31 9.44
CA SER A 125 3.60 25.85 9.51
C SER A 125 2.90 25.42 10.80
N ASP A 126 3.27 26.04 11.93
CA ASP A 126 2.61 25.84 13.22
C ASP A 126 1.15 26.30 13.18
N GLY A 127 0.88 27.49 12.63
CA GLY A 127 -0.48 28.03 12.50
C GLY A 127 -1.40 27.12 11.68
N ILE A 128 -0.92 26.57 10.55
CA ILE A 128 -1.69 25.61 9.75
C ILE A 128 -1.96 24.32 10.53
N THR A 129 -0.96 23.81 11.26
CA THR A 129 -1.13 22.63 12.12
C THR A 129 -2.22 22.87 13.17
N GLU A 130 -2.17 24.01 13.86
CA GLU A 130 -3.14 24.38 14.88
C GLU A 130 -4.55 24.56 14.29
N ASP A 131 -4.67 25.21 13.14
CA ASP A 131 -5.95 25.42 12.44
C ASP A 131 -6.59 24.09 12.03
N ILE A 132 -5.81 23.15 11.47
CA ILE A 132 -6.31 21.82 11.11
C ILE A 132 -6.74 21.03 12.34
N ILE A 133 -5.99 21.09 13.43
CA ILE A 133 -6.38 20.47 14.71
C ILE A 133 -7.71 21.08 15.18
N ALA A 134 -7.83 22.40 15.16
CA ALA A 134 -9.02 23.11 15.61
C ALA A 134 -10.25 22.78 14.76
N GLU A 135 -10.12 22.76 13.44
CA GLU A 135 -11.21 22.42 12.53
C GLU A 135 -11.66 20.97 12.67
N LEU A 136 -10.71 20.02 12.70
CA LEU A 136 -11.02 18.61 12.87
C LEU A 136 -11.64 18.32 14.25
N SER A 137 -11.21 19.05 15.29
CA SER A 137 -11.75 18.89 16.65
C SER A 137 -13.21 19.32 16.79
N ARG A 138 -13.74 20.12 15.85
CA ARG A 138 -15.18 20.49 15.84
C ARG A 138 -16.08 19.31 15.51
N PHE A 139 -15.56 18.28 14.84
CA PHE A 139 -16.32 17.08 14.53
C PHE A 139 -16.35 16.13 15.74
N ARG A 140 -17.40 16.19 16.55
CA ARG A 140 -17.55 15.37 17.77
C ARG A 140 -17.56 13.84 17.53
N SER A 141 -17.73 13.42 16.28
CA SER A 141 -17.62 12.03 15.83
C SER A 141 -16.18 11.56 15.62
N LEU A 142 -15.22 12.49 15.54
CA LEU A 142 -13.80 12.19 15.40
C LEU A 142 -13.09 12.32 16.74
N LEU A 143 -12.10 11.45 16.97
CA LEU A 143 -11.11 11.61 18.01
C LEU A 143 -9.83 12.20 17.40
N VAL A 144 -9.54 13.46 17.69
CA VAL A 144 -8.33 14.14 17.21
C VAL A 144 -7.21 13.99 18.24
N ILE A 145 -6.03 13.55 17.80
CA ILE A 145 -4.84 13.38 18.64
C ILE A 145 -3.79 14.41 18.17
N ALA A 146 -3.40 15.32 19.06
CA ALA A 146 -2.40 16.36 18.81
C ALA A 146 -1.16 16.17 19.70
N ARG A 147 -0.04 16.80 19.34
CA ARG A 147 1.26 16.67 20.04
C ARG A 147 1.22 17.08 21.53
N ASN A 148 0.19 17.80 21.97
CA ASN A 148 -0.02 18.24 23.36
C ASN A 148 -1.20 17.54 24.08
N SER A 149 -1.65 16.38 23.58
CA SER A 149 -2.71 15.56 24.21
C SER A 149 -2.16 14.44 25.09
#